data_AF-A0AB33H9Z7-F1
#
_entry.id   AF-A0AB33H9Z7-F1
#
_cell.length_a   1.000
_cell.length_b   1.000
_cell.length_c   1.000
_cell.angle_alpha   90.00
_cell.angle_beta   90.00
_cell.angle_gamma   90.00
#
_symmetry.space_group_name_H-M   'P 1'
#
loop_
_entity.id
_entity.type
_entity.pdbx_description
1 polymer ?
#
loop_
_entity_poly.entity_id
_entity_poly.type
_entity_poly.pdbx_seq_one_letter_code
_entity_poly.pdbx_strand_id
1 'polypeptide(L)'
;MTMRKLFLPLIFVLSGCGDNTDPADTSTTAKEHAVFSVETDNPVVNRELPFIRQQLPGLDKYADSFEKVEVSEDSERPVTTVQFHIKDENNIPSDYIASGHNCYLFISNNAHEVKISKSACQAVFFDKTDVPGGDLTVKLDKEKVPMTDDGKTPRAGCLKAYSPEPDNDYWTCPRQD
;
A
#
# COMPACT_ATOMS: atom_id res chain seq x y z
N MET A 1 -27.64 -59.12 -49.08
CA MET A 1 -26.87 -58.11 -49.84
C MET A 1 -25.85 -57.51 -48.89
N THR A 2 -24.60 -58.01 -48.88
CA THR A 2 -23.44 -57.48 -49.63
C THR A 2 -23.12 -56.01 -49.33
N MET A 3 -21.99 -55.82 -48.65
CA MET A 3 -21.15 -54.62 -48.54
C MET A 3 -21.26 -53.61 -49.69
N ARG A 4 -21.19 -52.31 -49.36
CA ARG A 4 -20.01 -51.49 -49.72
C ARG A 4 -19.96 -50.16 -48.97
N LYS A 5 -18.83 -50.00 -48.26
CA LYS A 5 -18.30 -48.74 -47.74
C LYS A 5 -18.01 -47.81 -48.93
N LEU A 6 -18.31 -46.52 -48.78
CA LEU A 6 -17.51 -45.47 -49.41
C LEU A 6 -17.14 -44.46 -48.33
N PHE A 7 -15.89 -44.54 -47.88
CA PHE A 7 -15.21 -43.47 -47.17
C PHE A 7 -14.84 -42.41 -48.21
N LEU A 8 -15.20 -41.15 -47.95
CA LEU A 8 -14.58 -40.00 -48.62
C LEU A 8 -13.83 -39.20 -47.55
N PRO A 9 -12.50 -39.01 -47.69
CA PRO A 9 -11.70 -38.23 -46.75
C PRO A 9 -11.94 -36.74 -46.98
N LEU A 10 -12.43 -36.03 -45.96
CA LEU A 10 -12.41 -34.57 -45.98
C LEU A 10 -11.03 -34.10 -45.55
N ILE A 11 -10.25 -33.66 -46.54
CA ILE A 11 -8.97 -32.98 -46.37
C ILE A 11 -9.29 -31.57 -45.86
N PHE A 12 -9.04 -31.31 -44.57
CA PHE A 12 -8.94 -29.93 -44.08
C PHE A 12 -7.52 -29.43 -44.31
N VAL A 13 -7.40 -28.54 -45.30
CA VAL A 13 -6.18 -27.82 -45.63
C VAL A 13 -5.83 -26.90 -44.47
N LEU A 14 -4.69 -27.13 -43.84
CA LEU A 14 -4.00 -26.16 -42.97
C LEU A 14 -3.51 -25.01 -43.85
N SER A 15 -4.32 -23.97 -43.99
CA SER A 15 -3.86 -22.65 -44.43
C SER A 15 -3.69 -21.77 -43.20
N GLY A 16 -2.44 -21.64 -42.75
CA GLY A 16 -2.05 -20.61 -41.80
C GLY A 16 -2.32 -19.23 -42.38
N CYS A 17 -3.14 -18.45 -41.68
CA CYS A 17 -3.22 -17.02 -41.87
C CYS A 17 -2.36 -16.41 -40.76
N GLY A 18 -1.14 -16.05 -41.13
CA GLY A 18 -0.33 -15.15 -40.32
C GLY A 18 -1.04 -13.81 -40.29
N ASP A 19 -1.56 -13.44 -39.14
CA ASP A 19 -1.86 -12.06 -38.80
C ASP A 19 -0.87 -11.69 -37.70
N ASN A 20 0.11 -10.87 -38.06
CA ASN A 20 1.04 -10.28 -37.11
C ASN A 20 0.27 -9.18 -36.38
N THR A 21 -0.53 -9.57 -35.38
CA THR A 21 -0.88 -8.63 -34.33
C THR A 21 0.29 -8.60 -33.37
N ASP A 22 1.05 -7.51 -33.44
CA ASP A 22 2.02 -7.13 -32.42
C ASP A 22 1.43 -7.43 -31.04
N PRO A 23 2.19 -8.07 -30.12
CA PRO A 23 1.79 -8.03 -28.73
C PRO A 23 1.75 -6.54 -28.38
N ALA A 24 0.55 -6.03 -28.12
CA ALA A 24 0.40 -4.77 -27.43
C ALA A 24 1.22 -4.92 -26.16
N ASP A 25 2.41 -4.32 -26.18
CA ASP A 25 3.21 -3.99 -25.01
C ASP A 25 2.27 -3.22 -24.11
N THR A 26 1.55 -3.97 -23.28
CA THR A 26 0.95 -3.46 -22.07
C THR A 26 2.11 -3.35 -21.10
N SER A 27 3.06 -2.49 -21.47
CA SER A 27 3.92 -1.80 -20.55
C SER A 27 2.94 -1.06 -19.66
N THR A 28 2.53 -1.75 -18.59
CA THR A 28 2.01 -1.11 -17.40
C THR A 28 3.16 -0.23 -16.97
N THR A 29 3.19 0.99 -17.49
CA THR A 29 4.04 2.05 -16.97
C THR A 29 3.73 2.04 -15.49
N ALA A 30 4.67 1.55 -14.69
CA ALA A 30 4.57 1.56 -13.24
C ALA A 30 4.19 2.99 -12.89
N LYS A 31 2.93 3.19 -12.53
CA LYS A 31 2.40 4.50 -12.19
C LYS A 31 3.24 4.90 -10.99
N GLU A 32 4.11 5.90 -11.15
CA GLU A 32 4.94 6.41 -10.06
C GLU A 32 4.00 6.63 -8.87
N HIS A 33 4.13 5.80 -7.85
CA HIS A 33 3.18 5.81 -6.75
C HIS A 33 3.36 7.14 -6.03
N ALA A 34 2.31 7.95 -6.04
CA ALA A 34 2.29 9.21 -5.32
C ALA A 34 2.66 8.95 -3.85
N VAL A 35 3.61 9.71 -3.34
CA VAL A 35 4.05 9.61 -1.95
C VAL A 35 3.12 10.45 -1.09
N PHE A 36 2.57 9.88 -0.02
CA PHE A 36 1.82 10.67 0.95
C PHE A 36 2.75 11.65 1.67
N SER A 37 2.47 12.94 1.53
CA SER A 37 3.24 14.02 2.14
C SER A 37 2.33 14.98 2.89
N VAL A 38 2.86 15.56 3.98
CA VAL A 38 2.18 16.58 4.77
C VAL A 38 3.09 17.80 4.79
N GLU A 39 2.64 18.91 4.20
CA GLU A 39 3.37 20.17 4.23
C GLU A 39 3.23 20.81 5.62
N THR A 40 4.30 20.73 6.44
CA THR A 40 4.29 21.28 7.80
C THR A 40 5.70 21.47 8.36
N ASP A 41 5.86 22.46 9.23
CA ASP A 41 7.06 22.63 10.06
C ASP A 41 6.95 21.87 11.40
N ASN A 42 5.86 21.15 11.64
CA ASN A 42 5.65 20.44 12.90
C ASN A 42 6.71 19.32 13.08
N PRO A 43 7.54 19.38 14.13
CA PRO A 43 8.64 18.44 14.30
C PRO A 43 8.17 17.01 14.57
N VAL A 44 7.00 16.83 15.19
CA VAL A 44 6.43 15.50 15.45
C VAL A 44 6.03 14.84 14.13
N VAL A 45 5.34 15.57 13.24
CA VAL A 45 4.96 15.03 11.92
C VAL A 45 6.20 14.69 11.10
N ASN A 46 7.17 15.61 11.01
CA ASN A 46 8.39 15.40 10.23
C ASN A 46 9.23 14.22 10.72
N ARG A 47 9.24 13.98 12.04
CA ARG A 47 9.93 12.85 12.67
C ARG A 47 9.19 11.52 12.45
N GLU A 48 7.87 11.50 12.62
CA GLU A 48 7.10 10.24 12.70
C GLU A 48 6.55 9.78 11.34
N LEU A 49 6.23 10.70 10.43
CA LEU A 49 5.56 10.38 9.16
C LEU A 49 6.30 9.32 8.32
N PRO A 50 7.65 9.31 8.19
CA PRO A 50 8.34 8.26 7.46
C PRO A 50 8.07 6.86 8.02
N PHE A 51 8.07 6.70 9.34
CA PHE A 51 7.81 5.42 10.00
C PHE A 51 6.34 5.02 9.91
N ILE A 52 5.43 6.00 10.04
CA ILE A 52 4.00 5.79 9.86
C ILE A 52 3.73 5.19 8.47
N ARG A 53 4.29 5.78 7.40
CA ARG A 53 4.12 5.31 6.02
C ARG A 53 4.66 3.91 5.79
N GLN A 54 5.76 3.53 6.44
CA GLN A 54 6.29 2.16 6.34
C GLN A 54 5.35 1.11 6.96
N GLN A 55 4.65 1.46 8.04
CA GLN A 55 3.73 0.57 8.75
C GLN A 55 2.30 0.62 8.18
N LEU A 56 1.95 1.71 7.50
CA LEU A 56 0.65 1.99 6.90
C LEU A 56 0.79 2.19 5.38
N PRO A 57 1.06 1.12 4.61
CA PRO A 57 1.39 1.21 3.19
C PRO A 57 0.27 1.81 2.34
N GLY A 58 -0.98 1.76 2.82
CA GLY A 58 -2.12 2.36 2.16
C GLY A 58 -2.06 3.88 2.08
N LEU A 59 -1.27 4.54 2.92
CA LEU A 59 -1.06 5.99 2.83
C LEU A 59 -0.45 6.37 1.48
N ASP A 60 0.63 5.71 1.08
CA ASP A 60 1.26 5.97 -0.22
C ASP A 60 0.43 5.41 -1.37
N LYS A 61 -0.13 4.20 -1.22
CA LYS A 61 -0.95 3.57 -2.26
C LYS A 61 -2.13 4.43 -2.70
N TYR A 62 -2.74 5.17 -1.77
CA TYR A 62 -3.94 5.97 -1.98
C TYR A 62 -3.71 7.47 -1.84
N ALA A 63 -2.46 7.94 -1.89
CA ALA A 63 -2.12 9.35 -1.64
C ALA A 63 -2.92 10.33 -2.52
N ASP A 64 -3.11 10.01 -3.80
CA ASP A 64 -3.89 10.82 -4.76
C ASP A 64 -5.38 10.95 -4.39
N SER A 65 -5.89 10.07 -3.53
CA SER A 65 -7.29 10.05 -3.08
C SER A 65 -7.53 10.91 -1.84
N PHE A 66 -6.49 11.51 -1.27
CA PHE A 66 -6.58 12.36 -0.10
C PHE A 66 -6.58 13.84 -0.50
N GLU A 67 -7.31 14.65 0.26
CA GLU A 67 -7.35 16.10 0.11
C GLU A 67 -7.56 16.79 1.46
N LYS A 68 -7.44 18.12 1.49
CA LYS A 68 -7.65 18.93 2.71
C LYS A 68 -6.81 18.42 3.89
N VAL A 69 -5.52 18.21 3.64
CA VAL A 69 -4.57 17.75 4.65
C VAL A 69 -4.28 18.92 5.60
N GLU A 70 -4.52 18.71 6.88
CA GLU A 70 -4.37 19.73 7.93
C GLU A 70 -3.61 19.13 9.12
N VAL A 71 -2.75 19.95 9.75
CA VAL A 71 -2.04 19.58 10.98
C VAL A 71 -2.55 20.45 12.11
N SER A 72 -2.93 19.82 13.21
CA SER A 72 -3.36 20.50 14.42
C SER A 72 -2.70 19.87 15.65
N GLU A 73 -2.46 20.69 16.66
CA GLU A 73 -1.96 20.23 17.96
C GLU A 73 -3.12 20.26 18.97
N ASP A 74 -3.18 19.23 19.80
CA ASP A 74 -4.11 19.20 20.93
C ASP A 74 -3.43 19.88 22.12
N SER A 75 -4.04 20.94 22.66
CA SER A 75 -3.49 21.68 23.81
C SER A 75 -3.68 20.95 25.14
N GLU A 76 -4.59 19.98 25.20
CA GLU A 76 -4.93 19.23 26.42
C GLU A 76 -4.27 17.85 26.46
N ARG A 77 -4.01 17.26 25.29
CA ARG A 77 -3.38 15.94 25.15
C ARG A 77 -2.08 16.07 24.35
N PRO A 78 -1.00 15.36 24.72
CA PRO A 78 0.28 15.43 24.01
C PRO A 78 0.22 14.66 22.68
N VAL A 79 -0.61 15.13 21.75
CA VAL A 79 -0.90 14.51 20.45
C VAL A 79 -0.92 15.57 19.37
N THR A 80 -0.20 15.31 18.28
CA THR A 80 -0.31 16.04 17.02
C THR A 80 -1.22 15.26 16.09
N THR A 81 -2.25 15.91 15.55
CA THR A 81 -3.23 15.29 14.66
C THR A 81 -2.97 15.73 13.23
N VAL A 82 -2.79 14.75 12.34
CA VAL A 82 -2.88 14.96 10.90
C VAL A 82 -4.27 14.53 10.45
N GLN A 83 -5.09 15.47 9.98
CA GLN A 83 -6.41 15.22 9.42
C GLN A 83 -6.32 15.29 7.90
N PHE A 84 -7.08 14.44 7.22
CA PHE A 84 -7.33 14.57 5.79
C PHE A 84 -8.66 13.95 5.39
N HIS A 85 -9.18 14.39 4.25
CA HIS A 85 -10.44 13.94 3.68
C HIS A 85 -10.18 12.96 2.54
N ILE A 86 -10.95 11.86 2.50
CA ILE A 86 -10.97 10.94 1.37
C ILE A 86 -12.00 11.43 0.36
N LYS A 87 -11.56 11.72 -0.86
CA LYS A 87 -12.44 12.16 -1.97
C LYS A 87 -13.59 11.18 -2.18
N ASP A 88 -14.76 11.66 -2.60
CA ASP A 88 -15.87 10.78 -2.98
C ASP A 88 -15.50 9.89 -4.18
N GLU A 89 -14.91 10.51 -5.20
CA GLU A 89 -14.32 9.84 -6.36
C GLU A 89 -12.85 9.52 -6.07
N ASN A 90 -12.54 8.24 -5.93
CA ASN A 90 -11.21 7.77 -5.53
C ASN A 90 -10.90 6.38 -6.13
N ASN A 91 -9.67 5.91 -5.93
CA ASN A 91 -9.22 4.58 -6.35
C ASN A 91 -9.17 3.56 -5.20
N ILE A 92 -9.87 3.84 -4.08
CA ILE A 92 -9.90 3.00 -2.89
C ILE A 92 -10.95 1.90 -3.10
N PRO A 93 -10.66 0.64 -2.71
CA PRO A 93 -11.65 -0.44 -2.74
C PRO A 93 -12.96 -0.07 -2.03
N SER A 94 -14.09 -0.32 -2.69
CA SER A 94 -15.41 0.08 -2.18
C SER A 94 -15.80 -0.63 -0.89
N ASP A 95 -15.25 -1.82 -0.65
CA ASP A 95 -15.44 -2.61 0.57
C ASP A 95 -14.72 -2.02 1.79
N TYR A 96 -13.82 -1.04 1.61
CA TYR A 96 -13.24 -0.27 2.72
C TYR A 96 -14.24 0.78 3.24
N ILE A 97 -15.29 1.10 2.47
CA ILE A 97 -16.36 2.06 2.83
C ILE A 97 -15.77 3.39 3.32
N ALA A 98 -14.80 3.92 2.58
CA ALA A 98 -13.99 5.06 3.02
C ALA A 98 -14.24 6.37 2.24
N SER A 99 -14.92 6.32 1.10
CA SER A 99 -15.26 7.51 0.31
C SER A 99 -16.00 8.55 1.15
N GLY A 100 -15.56 9.81 1.08
CA GLY A 100 -16.17 10.93 1.80
C GLY A 100 -15.85 10.98 3.31
N HIS A 101 -15.07 10.04 3.85
CA HIS A 101 -14.70 10.07 5.26
C HIS A 101 -13.54 11.03 5.56
N ASN A 102 -13.66 11.74 6.68
CA ASN A 102 -12.50 12.38 7.32
C ASN A 102 -11.75 11.35 8.17
N CYS A 103 -10.44 11.25 7.90
CA CYS A 103 -9.51 10.38 8.59
C CYS A 103 -8.48 11.18 9.39
N TYR A 104 -7.96 10.54 10.43
CA TYR A 104 -7.11 11.16 11.43
C TYR A 104 -5.96 10.23 11.80
N LEU A 105 -4.75 10.77 11.79
CA LEU A 105 -3.57 10.16 12.41
C LEU A 105 -3.29 10.94 13.69
N PHE A 106 -3.57 10.32 14.84
CA PHE A 106 -3.25 10.88 16.15
C PHE A 106 -1.84 10.45 16.54
N ILE A 107 -0.85 11.27 16.25
CA ILE A 107 0.56 10.98 16.49
C ILE A 107 0.90 11.38 17.92
N SER A 108 1.42 10.44 18.71
CA SER A 108 1.84 10.74 20.07
C SER A 108 3.08 11.62 20.07
N ASN A 109 3.09 12.68 20.88
CA ASN A 109 4.24 13.58 20.98
C ASN A 109 5.36 12.95 21.81
N ASN A 110 5.00 12.01 22.70
CA ASN A 110 5.87 11.45 23.73
C ASN A 110 6.26 9.98 23.48
N ALA A 111 5.60 9.31 22.55
CA ALA A 111 5.88 7.91 22.22
C ALA A 111 5.91 7.73 20.70
N HIS A 112 6.67 6.76 20.22
CA HIS A 112 6.69 6.36 18.83
C HIS A 112 5.46 5.51 18.52
N GLU A 113 4.30 6.16 18.46
CA GLU A 113 3.04 5.53 18.13
C GLU A 113 2.07 6.48 17.44
N VAL A 114 1.24 5.91 16.59
CA VAL A 114 0.12 6.61 15.95
C VAL A 114 -1.16 5.85 16.25
N LYS A 115 -2.21 6.60 16.60
CA LYS A 115 -3.56 6.04 16.76
C LYS A 115 -4.43 6.40 15.57
N ILE A 116 -5.17 5.41 15.09
CA ILE A 116 -6.10 5.52 13.97
C ILE A 116 -7.49 5.18 14.48
N SER A 117 -8.42 6.12 14.34
CA SER A 117 -9.83 5.88 14.62
C SER A 117 -10.58 5.52 13.33
N LYS A 118 -11.75 4.91 13.49
CA LYS A 118 -12.67 4.47 12.42
C LYS A 118 -12.11 3.31 11.59
N SER A 119 -12.93 2.26 11.44
CA SER A 119 -12.58 1.08 10.63
C SER A 119 -12.30 1.43 9.17
N ALA A 120 -13.06 2.35 8.57
CA ALA A 120 -12.84 2.76 7.18
C ALA A 120 -11.42 3.34 6.94
N CYS A 121 -10.94 4.20 7.84
CA CYS A 121 -9.59 4.77 7.76
C CYS A 121 -8.53 3.70 8.03
N GLN A 122 -8.75 2.80 9.00
CA GLN A 122 -7.85 1.67 9.23
C GLN A 122 -7.74 0.79 7.97
N ALA A 123 -8.85 0.47 7.32
CA ALA A 123 -8.88 -0.38 6.13
C ALA A 123 -8.06 0.23 4.99
N VAL A 124 -8.22 1.55 4.78
CA VAL A 124 -7.40 2.31 3.83
C VAL A 124 -5.93 2.25 4.20
N PHE A 125 -5.56 2.60 5.44
CA PHE A 125 -4.15 2.75 5.84
C PHE A 125 -3.38 1.43 5.85
N PHE A 126 -4.04 0.33 6.21
CA PHE A 126 -3.45 -1.01 6.17
C PHE A 126 -3.63 -1.71 4.83
N ASP A 127 -4.41 -1.15 3.91
CA ASP A 127 -4.78 -1.79 2.64
C ASP A 127 -5.36 -3.20 2.85
N LYS A 128 -6.36 -3.32 3.72
CA LYS A 128 -7.07 -4.58 3.98
C LYS A 128 -8.46 -4.35 4.60
N THR A 129 -9.37 -5.28 4.36
CA THR A 129 -10.72 -5.26 4.97
C THR A 129 -10.77 -5.75 6.41
N ASP A 130 -9.89 -6.69 6.78
CA ASP A 130 -9.84 -7.26 8.13
C ASP A 130 -9.08 -6.34 9.11
N VAL A 131 -9.82 -5.37 9.65
CA VAL A 131 -9.34 -4.40 10.63
C VAL A 131 -10.18 -4.46 11.91
N PRO A 132 -9.57 -4.25 13.09
CA PRO A 132 -10.25 -4.41 14.37
C PRO A 132 -11.35 -3.37 14.63
N GLY A 133 -11.33 -2.23 13.93
CA GLY A 133 -12.21 -1.11 14.21
C GLY A 133 -11.82 -0.37 15.51
N GLY A 134 -12.73 0.47 16.00
CA GLY A 134 -12.47 1.28 17.20
C GLY A 134 -11.24 2.18 17.08
N ASP A 135 -10.54 2.35 18.21
CA ASP A 135 -9.24 3.03 18.27
C ASP A 135 -8.13 1.98 18.17
N LEU A 136 -7.31 2.07 17.13
CA LEU A 136 -6.16 1.18 16.92
C LEU A 136 -4.86 1.96 17.06
N THR A 137 -3.99 1.51 17.97
CA THR A 137 -2.64 2.08 18.15
C THR A 137 -1.60 1.23 17.42
N VAL A 138 -0.79 1.88 16.60
CA VAL A 138 0.33 1.29 15.88
C VAL A 138 1.63 1.76 16.51
N LYS A 139 2.48 0.83 16.93
CA LYS A 139 3.83 1.13 17.40
C LYS A 139 4.74 1.41 16.20
N LEU A 140 5.51 2.48 16.30
CA LEU A 140 6.48 2.96 15.30
C LEU A 140 7.90 2.68 15.78
N ASP A 141 8.10 1.54 16.44
CA ASP A 141 9.36 1.09 17.04
C ASP A 141 10.23 0.27 16.08
N LYS A 142 9.76 0.10 14.84
CA LYS A 142 10.42 -0.66 13.79
C LYS A 142 10.49 0.13 12.50
N GLU A 143 11.57 -0.08 11.78
CA GLU A 143 11.77 0.44 10.43
C GLU A 143 12.07 -0.68 9.44
N LYS A 144 11.64 -0.47 8.19
CA LYS A 144 11.98 -1.29 7.04
C LYS A 144 13.28 -0.74 6.44
N VAL A 145 14.30 -1.58 6.40
CA VAL A 145 15.63 -1.26 5.84
C VAL A 145 15.88 -2.15 4.62
N PRO A 146 16.38 -1.61 3.50
CA PRO A 146 16.72 -2.41 2.31
C PRO A 146 17.68 -3.56 2.64
N MET A 147 17.64 -4.63 1.85
CA MET A 147 18.64 -5.70 1.93
C MET A 147 20.05 -5.14 1.73
N THR A 148 21.02 -5.65 2.48
CA THR A 148 22.43 -5.34 2.27
C THR A 148 22.98 -6.19 1.12
N ASP A 149 23.96 -5.66 0.40
CA ASP A 149 24.59 -6.37 -0.74
C ASP A 149 25.20 -7.72 -0.33
N ASP A 150 25.67 -7.83 0.91
CA ASP A 150 26.28 -9.06 1.45
C ASP A 150 25.29 -10.00 2.13
N GLY A 151 23.99 -9.65 2.12
CA GLY A 151 22.91 -10.41 2.72
C GLY A 151 22.99 -10.53 4.26
N LYS A 152 23.87 -9.78 4.91
CA LYS A 152 24.01 -9.79 6.37
C LYS A 152 23.04 -8.81 7.02
N THR A 153 22.73 -9.09 8.28
CA THR A 153 21.92 -8.17 9.09
C THR A 153 22.60 -6.80 9.19
N PRO A 154 21.91 -5.68 8.90
CA PRO A 154 22.53 -4.36 8.91
C PRO A 154 22.93 -3.92 10.32
N ARG A 155 22.20 -4.39 11.35
CA ARG A 155 22.53 -4.18 12.77
C ARG A 155 21.83 -5.19 13.68
N ALA A 156 22.15 -5.13 14.98
CA ALA A 156 21.55 -6.00 15.98
C ALA A 156 20.03 -5.80 16.10
N GLY A 157 19.29 -6.90 16.26
CA GLY A 157 17.83 -6.88 16.40
C GLY A 157 17.05 -6.84 15.09
N CYS A 158 17.70 -6.69 13.94
CA CYS A 158 17.02 -6.79 12.65
C CYS A 158 16.65 -8.23 12.30
N LEU A 159 15.46 -8.39 11.74
CA LEU A 159 14.93 -9.66 11.26
C LEU A 159 14.66 -9.55 9.76
N LYS A 160 15.07 -10.57 9.00
CA LYS A 160 14.76 -10.64 7.57
C LYS A 160 13.26 -10.84 7.38
N ALA A 161 12.64 -10.01 6.56
CA ALA A 161 11.26 -10.12 6.12
C ALA A 161 11.24 -10.45 4.63
N TYR A 162 10.40 -11.42 4.26
CA TYR A 162 10.23 -11.84 2.88
C TYR A 162 9.09 -11.05 2.25
N SER A 163 9.36 -10.43 1.11
CA SER A 163 8.33 -9.74 0.35
C SER A 163 7.59 -10.72 -0.56
N PRO A 164 6.27 -10.55 -0.78
CA PRO A 164 5.57 -11.26 -1.84
C PRO A 164 6.03 -10.82 -3.24
N GLU A 165 6.66 -9.64 -3.35
CA GLU A 165 7.22 -9.13 -4.60
C GLU A 165 8.64 -9.65 -4.81
N PRO A 166 9.00 -10.03 -6.05
CA PRO A 166 10.33 -10.53 -6.35
C PRO A 166 11.39 -9.46 -6.05
N ASP A 167 12.51 -9.90 -5.50
CA ASP A 167 13.70 -9.08 -5.21
C ASP A 167 13.45 -7.86 -4.29
N ASN A 168 12.35 -7.86 -3.54
CA ASN A 168 11.97 -6.77 -2.65
C ASN A 168 11.97 -7.19 -1.16
N ASP A 169 12.72 -8.25 -0.82
CA ASP A 169 13.00 -8.61 0.57
C ASP A 169 13.59 -7.40 1.32
N TYR A 170 13.37 -7.35 2.63
CA TYR A 170 13.87 -6.25 3.46
C TYR A 170 14.18 -6.70 4.88
N TRP A 171 14.89 -5.87 5.63
CA TRP A 171 15.09 -6.05 7.06
C TRP A 171 14.04 -5.26 7.83
N THR A 172 13.41 -5.90 8.81
CA THR A 172 12.65 -5.19 9.84
C THR A 172 13.57 -5.00 11.04
N CYS A 173 13.97 -3.76 11.30
CA CYS A 173 14.93 -3.40 12.34
C CYS A 173 14.28 -2.59 13.45
N PRO A 174 14.83 -2.62 14.69
CA PRO A 174 14.47 -1.64 15.71
C PRO A 174 14.76 -0.25 15.20
N ARG A 175 13.81 0.67 15.35
CA ARG A 175 13.96 2.07 14.95
C ARG A 175 15.22 2.69 15.55
N GLN A 176 15.88 3.56 14.78
CA GLN A 176 16.93 4.45 15.28
C GLN A 176 16.35 5.86 15.39
N ASP A 177 16.67 6.55 16.49
CA ASP A 177 16.30 7.95 16.72
C ASP A 177 17.33 8.92 16.13
#